data_AF-A0A7K3Y5H7-F1
#
_entry.id   AF-A0A7K3Y5H7-F1
#
_cell.length_a   1.000
_cell.length_b   1.000
_cell.length_c   1.000
_cell.angle_alpha   90.00
_cell.angle_beta   90.00
_cell.angle_gamma   90.00
#
_symmetry.space_group_name_H-M   'P 1'
#
loop_
_entity.id
_entity.type
_entity.pdbx_description
1 polymer ?
#
loop_
_entity_poly.entity_id
_entity_poly.type
_entity_poly.pdbx_seq_one_letter_code
_entity_poly.pdbx_strand_id
1 'polypeptide(L)'
;MKVMVGGTFDPLHAGHKKLLSRSFELAGPDGEVIIGLTTDEFAGAKVHPVHSYQKRLENIKEFVRKRGYTAEWEVEPLSDRYG
;
A
#
# COMPACT_ATOMS: atom_id res chain seq x y z
N MET A 1 -6.55 -13.14 -9.79
CA MET A 1 -7.13 -11.86 -10.26
C MET A 1 -6.13 -10.74 -10.02
N LYS A 2 -6.07 -9.72 -10.87
CA LYS A 2 -5.25 -8.52 -10.61
C LYS A 2 -6.05 -7.50 -9.81
N VAL A 3 -5.52 -7.05 -8.69
CA VAL A 3 -6.15 -6.10 -7.77
C VAL A 3 -5.22 -4.92 -7.54
N MET A 4 -5.73 -3.70 -7.63
CA MET A 4 -4.98 -2.48 -7.30
C MET A 4 -5.59 -1.82 -6.07
N VAL A 5 -4.73 -1.33 -5.17
CA VAL A 5 -5.14 -0.57 -3.99
C VAL A 5 -4.16 0.58 -3.78
N GLY A 6 -4.67 1.81 -3.63
CA GLY A 6 -3.85 3.01 -3.50
C GLY A 6 -4.07 3.75 -2.17
N GLY A 7 -3.03 4.38 -1.62
CA GLY A 7 -3.14 5.21 -0.44
C GLY A 7 -1.84 5.81 0.06
N THR A 8 -1.94 6.75 1.01
CA THR A 8 -0.76 7.29 1.72
C THR A 8 -0.24 6.32 2.78
N PHE A 9 -1.16 5.57 3.41
CA PHE A 9 -0.86 4.54 4.42
C PHE A 9 -0.06 5.02 5.64
N ASP A 10 -0.37 6.22 6.15
CA ASP A 10 0.35 6.83 7.27
C ASP A 10 -0.56 7.44 8.35
N PRO A 11 -0.39 7.07 9.64
CA PRO A 11 0.30 5.85 10.07
C PRO A 11 -0.43 4.59 9.53
N LEU A 12 0.27 3.45 9.46
CA LEU A 12 -0.33 2.18 9.02
C LEU A 12 -1.25 1.59 10.12
N HIS A 13 -2.45 2.15 10.25
CA HIS A 13 -3.44 1.77 11.25
C HIS A 13 -4.36 0.60 10.82
N ALA A 14 -5.27 0.17 11.69
CA ALA A 14 -6.13 -1.00 11.48
C ALA A 14 -6.97 -0.93 10.19
N GLY A 15 -7.54 0.24 9.87
CA GLY A 15 -8.27 0.45 8.61
C GLY A 15 -7.44 0.12 7.36
N HIS A 16 -6.23 0.67 7.25
CA HIS A 16 -5.31 0.36 6.16
C HIS A 16 -4.96 -1.14 6.09
N LYS A 17 -4.67 -1.76 7.23
CA LYS A 17 -4.35 -3.20 7.29
C LYS A 17 -5.52 -4.05 6.80
N LYS A 18 -6.76 -3.68 7.15
CA LYS A 18 -7.97 -4.38 6.68
C LYS A 18 -8.16 -4.23 5.17
N LEU A 19 -7.95 -3.02 4.65
CA LEU A 19 -8.01 -2.75 3.21
C LEU A 19 -6.99 -3.59 2.43
N LEU A 20 -5.71 -3.56 2.84
CA LEU A 20 -4.66 -4.36 2.23
C LEU A 20 -4.97 -5.85 2.29
N SER A 21 -5.36 -6.38 3.46
CA SER A 21 -5.70 -7.80 3.61
C SER A 21 -6.81 -8.22 2.65
N ARG A 22 -7.84 -7.37 2.51
CA ARG A 22 -8.95 -7.64 1.59
C ARG A 22 -8.50 -7.67 0.14
N SER A 23 -7.56 -6.83 -0.26
CA SER A 23 -6.98 -6.86 -1.62
C SER A 23 -6.31 -8.20 -1.93
N PHE A 24 -5.56 -8.76 -0.98
CA PHE A 24 -4.93 -10.09 -1.13
C PHE A 24 -5.97 -11.22 -1.16
N GLU A 25 -7.01 -11.16 -0.32
CA GLU A 25 -8.11 -12.13 -0.36
C GLU A 25 -8.83 -12.15 -1.71
N LEU A 26 -9.04 -10.97 -2.32
CA LEU A 26 -9.69 -10.83 -3.63
C LEU A 26 -8.79 -11.30 -4.78
N ALA A 27 -7.49 -11.06 -4.69
CA ALA A 27 -6.54 -11.49 -5.71
C ALA A 27 -6.48 -13.03 -5.80
N GLY A 28 -6.55 -13.70 -4.63
CA GLY A 28 -6.42 -15.15 -4.49
C GLY A 28 -4.97 -15.62 -4.57
N PRO A 29 -4.70 -16.93 -4.36
CA PRO A 29 -3.34 -17.47 -4.29
C PRO A 29 -2.48 -17.23 -5.53
N ASP A 30 -3.09 -17.33 -6.71
CA ASP A 30 -2.44 -17.11 -8.02
C ASP A 30 -2.72 -15.70 -8.57
N GLY A 31 -3.06 -14.77 -7.68
CA GLY A 31 -3.37 -13.39 -8.02
C GLY A 31 -2.18 -12.46 -7.98
N GLU A 32 -2.44 -11.20 -8.32
CA GLU A 32 -1.47 -10.12 -8.27
C GLU A 32 -2.08 -8.91 -7.56
N VAL A 33 -1.33 -8.30 -6.64
CA VAL A 33 -1.72 -7.07 -5.93
C VAL A 33 -0.72 -5.95 -6.20
N ILE A 34 -1.18 -4.88 -6.84
CA ILE A 34 -0.42 -3.62 -6.95
C ILE A 34 -0.84 -2.70 -5.80
N ILE A 35 0.13 -2.31 -4.98
CA ILE A 35 -0.07 -1.35 -3.89
C ILE A 35 0.47 0.01 -4.33
N GLY A 36 -0.42 0.94 -4.67
CA GLY A 36 -0.04 2.31 -4.97
C GLY A 36 0.25 3.10 -3.70
N LEU A 37 1.49 3.58 -3.54
CA LEU A 37 1.93 4.38 -2.39
C LEU A 37 2.23 5.81 -2.83
N THR A 38 1.53 6.80 -2.26
CA THR A 38 1.77 8.22 -2.62
C THR A 38 3.21 8.65 -2.36
N THR A 39 3.85 9.38 -3.28
CA THR A 39 5.16 10.01 -3.03
C THR A 39 5.10 11.05 -1.90
N ASP A 40 6.24 11.55 -1.47
CA ASP A 40 6.29 12.57 -0.41
C ASP A 40 5.72 13.91 -0.88
N GLU A 41 5.91 14.26 -2.14
CA GLU A 41 5.33 15.45 -2.77
C GLU A 41 3.81 15.33 -2.81
N PHE A 42 3.28 14.17 -3.21
CA PHE A 42 1.83 13.97 -3.28
C PHE A 42 1.19 13.85 -1.89
N ALA A 43 1.88 13.21 -0.93
CA ALA A 43 1.40 13.10 0.44
C ALA A 43 1.50 14.41 1.22
N GLY A 44 2.51 15.25 0.92
CA GLY A 44 2.82 16.49 1.60
C GLY A 44 1.77 17.59 1.43
N ALA A 45 0.80 17.42 0.51
CA ALA A 45 -0.38 18.27 0.41
C ALA A 45 -1.36 18.12 1.60
N LYS A 46 -1.09 17.23 2.56
CA LYS A 46 -1.93 16.99 3.73
C LYS A 46 -1.59 17.89 4.91
N VAL A 47 -2.59 18.14 5.75
CA VAL A 47 -2.55 19.06 6.91
C VAL A 47 -1.61 18.60 8.04
N HIS A 48 -1.23 17.32 8.05
CA HIS A 48 -0.39 16.73 9.10
C HIS A 48 0.92 16.18 8.52
N PRO A 49 2.02 16.17 9.31
CA PRO A 49 3.26 15.53 8.91
C PRO A 49 3.02 14.08 8.52
N VAL A 50 3.52 13.71 7.35
CA VAL A 50 3.50 12.34 6.85
C VAL A 50 4.93 11.80 6.92
N HIS A 51 5.11 10.56 7.34
CA HIS A 51 6.43 9.91 7.28
C HIS A 51 6.94 9.82 5.84
N SER A 52 8.26 9.75 5.65
CA SER A 52 8.83 9.63 4.30
C SER A 52 8.30 8.40 3.56
N TYR A 53 8.32 8.49 2.23
CA TYR A 53 7.89 7.42 1.33
C TYR A 53 8.58 6.12 1.67
N GLN A 54 9.88 6.19 1.92
CA GLN A 54 10.69 5.04 2.29
C GLN A 54 10.22 4.40 3.60
N LYS A 55 9.85 5.20 4.61
CA LYS A 55 9.35 4.66 5.88
C LYS A 55 7.99 3.99 5.71
N ARG A 56 7.09 4.59 4.93
CA ARG A 56 5.77 4.04 4.64
C ARG A 56 5.86 2.77 3.80
N LEU A 57 6.76 2.74 2.82
CA LEU A 57 7.10 1.57 2.02
C LEU A 57 7.59 0.41 2.89
N GLU A 58 8.51 0.68 3.83
CA GLU A 58 9.00 -0.31 4.78
C GLU A 58 7.85 -0.90 5.62
N ASN A 59 6.98 -0.04 6.17
CA ASN A 59 5.84 -0.47 6.98
C ASN A 59 4.88 -1.39 6.19
N ILE A 60 4.61 -1.08 4.92
CA ILE A 60 3.79 -1.92 4.04
C ILE A 60 4.48 -3.25 3.76
N LYS A 61 5.76 -3.23 3.34
CA LYS A 61 6.53 -4.44 3.05
C LYS A 61 6.59 -5.37 4.26
N GLU A 62 6.84 -4.81 5.45
CA GLU A 62 6.85 -5.57 6.70
C GLU A 62 5.48 -6.20 7.00
N PHE A 63 4.40 -5.43 6.85
CA PHE A 63 3.04 -5.93 7.05
C PHE A 63 2.70 -7.10 6.11
N VAL A 64 2.96 -6.93 4.81
CA VAL A 64 2.67 -7.94 3.79
C VAL A 64 3.49 -9.20 4.03
N ARG A 65 4.80 -9.08 4.30
CA ARG A 65 5.68 -10.21 4.60
C ARG A 65 5.25 -10.97 5.86
N LYS A 66 4.89 -10.26 6.93
CA LYS A 66 4.42 -10.89 8.18
C LYS A 66 3.12 -11.68 8.01
N ARG A 67 2.30 -11.33 7.02
CA ARG A 67 1.02 -12.01 6.75
C ARG A 67 1.18 -13.26 5.91
N GLY A 68 2.30 -13.42 5.18
CA GLY A 68 2.57 -14.62 4.39
C GLY A 68 1.58 -14.83 3.24
N TYR A 69 1.11 -13.74 2.61
CA TYR A 69 0.28 -13.87 1.40
C TYR A 69 1.09 -14.51 0.27
N THR A 70 0.44 -15.39 -0.49
CA THR A 70 1.08 -16.11 -1.62
C THR A 70 0.91 -15.41 -2.96
N ALA A 71 -0.06 -14.49 -3.07
CA ALA A 71 -0.25 -13.69 -4.27
C ALA A 71 1.01 -12.86 -4.56
N GLU A 72 1.35 -12.70 -5.83
CA GLU A 72 2.40 -11.79 -6.26
C GLU A 72 2.02 -10.35 -5.90
N TRP A 73 3.00 -9.52 -5.55
CA TRP A 73 2.72 -8.13 -5.21
C TRP A 73 3.91 -7.21 -5.43
N GLU A 74 3.59 -5.96 -5.74
CA GLU A 74 4.55 -4.88 -5.86
C GLU A 74 3.99 -3.59 -5.26
N VAL A 75 4.89 -2.62 -5.06
CA VAL A 75 4.52 -1.28 -4.60
C VAL A 75 4.93 -0.28 -5.67
N GLU A 76 3.95 0.43 -6.20
CA GLU A 76 4.17 1.48 -7.20
C GLU A 76 4.04 2.86 -6.56
N PRO A 77 4.98 3.79 -6.80
CA PRO A 77 4.83 5.16 -6.36
C PRO A 77 3.69 5.85 -7.11
N LEU A 78 2.83 6.57 -6.40
CA LEU A 78 1.79 7.43 -6.99
C LEU A 78 2.23 8.89 -6.84
N SER A 79 2.51 9.53 -7.97
CA SER A 79 3.02 10.91 -8.02
C SER A 79 1.93 11.96 -8.15
N ASP A 80 0.75 11.56 -8.64
CA ASP A 80 -0.43 12.41 -8.72
C ASP A 80 -1.75 11.62 -8.53
N ARG A 81 -2.89 12.27 -8.82
CA ARG A 81 -4.23 11.68 -8.66
C ARG A 81 -4.59 10.60 -9.71
N TYR A 82 -3.81 10.49 -10.78
CA TYR A 82 -3.95 9.49 -11.83
C TYR A 82 -2.94 8.35 -11.67
N GLY A 83 -1.81 8.60 -11.01
CA GLY A 83 -0.73 7.65 -10.76
C GLY A 83 0.58 8.18 -11.28
#